data_AF-A0A3C0HKT4-F1
#
_entry.id   AF-A0A3C0HKT4-F1
#
_cell.length_a   1.000
_cell.length_b   1.000
_cell.length_c   1.000
_cell.angle_alpha   90.00
_cell.angle_beta   90.00
_cell.angle_gamma   90.00
#
_symmetry.space_group_name_H-M   'P 1'
#
loop_
_entity.id
_entity.type
_entity.pdbx_description
1 polymer ?
#
loop_
_entity_poly.entity_id
_entity_poly.type
_entity_poly.pdbx_seq_one_letter_code
_entity_poly.pdbx_strand_id
1 'polypeptide(L)' 'MQQVIIDAIDGDLAIGRSKGDAPEIDGTVQIQDGAARKLKPGQFADVRIMGADEHDLFGLVADSD' A
#
# COMPACT_ATOMS: atom_id res chain seq x y z
N MET A 1 -7.06 -0.03 9.74
CA MET A 1 -5.79 -0.35 9.06
C MET A 1 -6.10 -1.41 8.02
N GLN A 2 -5.49 -1.30 6.85
CA GLN A 2 -5.66 -2.23 5.73
C GLN A 2 -4.38 -3.05 5.62
N GLN A 3 -4.49 -4.38 5.54
CA GLN A 3 -3.33 -5.23 5.24
C GLN A 3 -3.09 -5.20 3.72
N VAL A 4 -1.90 -4.78 3.32
CA VAL A 4 -1.50 -4.58 1.92
C VAL A 4 -0.29 -5.47 1.62
N ILE A 5 -0.35 -6.21 0.52
CA ILE A 5 0.82 -6.90 -0.02
C ILE A 5 1.56 -5.96 -0.96
N ILE A 6 2.86 -5.80 -0.76
CA ILE A 6 3.69 -4.96 -1.61
C ILE A 6 4.01 -5.71 -2.89
N ASP A 7 3.62 -5.15 -4.03
CA ASP A 7 3.91 -5.72 -5.35
C ASP A 7 5.19 -5.08 -5.93
N ALA A 8 5.40 -3.78 -5.72
CA ALA A 8 6.54 -3.04 -6.26
C ALA A 8 6.96 -1.86 -5.38
N ILE A 9 8.19 -1.39 -5.58
CA ILE A 9 8.69 -0.12 -5.04
C ILE A 9 8.94 0.80 -6.24
N ASP A 10 8.40 2.01 -6.18
CA ASP A 10 8.58 3.05 -7.19
C ASP A 10 9.12 4.33 -6.54
N GLY A 11 10.41 4.56 -6.70
CA GLY A 11 11.12 5.64 -6.02
C GLY A 11 10.97 5.55 -4.51
N ASP A 12 10.34 6.56 -3.92
CA ASP A 12 10.09 6.65 -2.48
C ASP A 12 8.79 5.96 -2.02
N LEU A 13 7.95 5.56 -2.98
CA LEU A 13 6.63 4.98 -2.75
C LEU A 13 6.70 3.45 -2.80
N ALA A 14 5.84 2.78 -2.04
CA ALA A 14 5.54 1.36 -2.28
C ALA A 14 4.14 1.23 -2.89
N ILE A 15 4.02 0.35 -3.88
CA ILE A 15 2.74 0.02 -4.52
C ILE A 15 2.35 -1.39 -4.12
N GLY A 16 1.11 -1.55 -3.69
CA GLY A 16 0.57 -2.83 -3.29
C GLY A 16 -0.92 -2.96 -3.51
N ARG A 17 -1.46 -4.10 -3.12
CA ARG A 17 -2.90 -4.40 -3.22
C ARG A 17 -3.46 -4.86 -1.89
N SER A 18 -4.73 -4.56 -1.66
CA SER A 18 -5.38 -4.90 -0.41
C SER A 18 -6.01 -6.30 -0.44
N LYS A 19 -6.15 -6.92 0.74
CA LYS A 19 -6.68 -8.27 0.87
C LYS A 19 -8.21 -8.26 0.66
N GLY A 20 -8.64 -8.42 -0.58
CA GLY A 20 -10.06 -8.41 -0.98
C GLY A 20 -10.28 -8.06 -2.45
N ASP A 21 -9.24 -7.53 -3.10
CA ASP A 21 -9.33 -6.91 -4.42
C ASP A 21 -9.19 -7.95 -5.56
N ALA A 22 -10.16 -7.98 -6.46
CA ALA A 22 -10.16 -8.84 -7.64
C ALA A 22 -9.23 -8.26 -8.73
N PRO A 23 -8.47 -9.10 -9.46
CA PRO A 23 -7.32 -8.68 -10.28
C PRO A 23 -7.60 -7.72 -11.45
N GLU A 24 -8.85 -7.39 -11.77
CA GLU A 24 -9.22 -6.55 -12.93
C GLU A 24 -10.05 -5.30 -12.59
N ILE A 25 -10.45 -5.07 -11.33
CA ILE A 25 -11.40 -3.99 -10.97
C ILE A 25 -10.90 -3.05 -9.87
N ASP A 26 -9.99 -3.51 -9.01
CA ASP A 26 -9.66 -2.78 -7.79
C ASP A 26 -8.32 -2.05 -7.92
N GLY A 27 -8.32 -0.77 -7.56
CA GLY A 27 -7.16 0.10 -7.72
C GLY A 27 -6.03 -0.20 -6.75
N THR A 28 -4.92 0.48 -6.96
CA THR A 28 -3.67 0.23 -6.23
C THR A 28 -3.63 0.98 -4.91
N VAL A 29 -2.89 0.43 -3.95
CA VAL A 29 -2.57 1.12 -2.69
C VAL A 29 -1.17 1.70 -2.80
N GLN A 30 -1.10 3.03 -2.82
CA GLN A 30 0.14 3.78 -2.81
C GLN A 30 0.52 4.16 -1.37
N ILE A 31 1.66 3.66 -0.93
CA ILE A 31 2.18 3.86 0.42
C ILE A 31 3.29 4.90 0.34
N GLN A 32 3.01 6.10 0.85
CA GLN A 32 3.87 7.25 0.63
C GLN A 32 5.21 7.18 1.37
N ASP A 33 5.28 6.43 2.47
CA ASP A 33 6.50 6.20 3.24
C ASP A 33 7.12 4.82 2.99
N GLY A 34 6.78 4.18 1.86
CA GLY A 34 7.17 2.80 1.57
C GLY A 34 8.69 2.57 1.56
N ALA A 35 9.45 3.46 0.91
CA ALA A 35 10.91 3.36 0.89
C ALA A 35 11.53 3.71 2.25
N ALA A 36 11.00 4.72 2.94
CA ALA A 36 11.46 5.11 4.28
C ALA A 36 11.29 3.97 5.30
N ARG A 37 10.20 3.19 5.16
CA ARG A 37 9.89 1.99 5.94
C ARG A 37 10.62 0.74 5.44
N LYS A 38 11.44 0.86 4.39
CA LYS A 38 12.22 -0.21 3.77
C LYS A 38 11.36 -1.42 3.37
N LEU A 39 10.14 -1.15 2.90
CA LEU A 39 9.24 -2.18 2.42
C LEU A 39 9.84 -2.88 1.20
N LYS A 40 9.48 -4.15 1.02
CA LYS A 40 9.96 -4.97 -0.10
C LYS A 40 8.79 -5.67 -0.79
N PRO A 41 8.87 -5.88 -2.12
CA PRO A 41 7.93 -6.74 -2.82
C PRO A 41 7.78 -8.11 -2.15
N GLY A 42 6.54 -8.58 -2.01
CA GLY A 42 6.17 -9.81 -1.31
C GLY A 42 6.00 -9.66 0.21
N GLN A 43 6.28 -8.49 0.78
CA GLN A 43 6.02 -8.20 2.18
C GLN A 43 4.55 -7.80 2.40
N PHE A 44 3.98 -8.15 3.55
CA PHE A 44 2.73 -7.56 4.02
C PHE A 44 3.03 -6.38 4.96
N ALA A 45 2.32 -5.27 4.73
CA ALA A 45 2.38 -4.08 5.57
C ALA A 45 0.97 -3.67 6.00
N ASP A 46 0.83 -3.23 7.25
CA ASP A 46 -0.40 -2.58 7.71
C ASP A 46 -0.33 -1.11 7.33
N VAL A 47 -1.30 -0.67 6.52
CA VAL A 47 -1.36 0.67 5.97
C VAL A 47 -2.58 1.39 6.53
N ARG A 48 -2.37 2.61 7.00
CA ARG A 48 -3.45 3.53 7.33
C ARG A 48 -3.78 4.33 6.07
N ILE A 49 -4.92 4.00 5.46
CA ILE A 49 -5.46 4.74 4.32
C ILE A 49 -5.81 6.16 4.80
N MET A 50 -5.25 7.16 4.11
CA MET A 50 -5.49 8.58 4.37
C MET A 50 -6.53 9.16 3.42
N GLY A 51 -6.68 8.56 2.24
CA GLY A 51 -7.69 8.93 1.26
C GLY A 51 -7.69 7.99 0.07
N ALA A 52 -8.57 8.32 -0.86
CA ALA A 52 -8.70 7.65 -2.15
C ALA A 52 -8.79 8.74 -3.22
N ASP A 53 -8.19 8.51 -4.38
CA ASP A 53 -8.39 9.32 -5.58
C ASP A 53 -8.74 8.43 -6.75
N GLU A 54 -9.82 8.78 -7.46
CA GLU A 54 -10.48 7.96 -8.48
C GLU A 54 -10.70 6.50 -8.04
N HIS A 55 -9.72 5.63 -8.32
CA HIS A 55 -9.71 4.21 -8.01
C HIS A 55 -8.57 3.80 -7.07
N ASP A 56 -7.56 4.66 -6.86
CA ASP A 56 -6.38 4.35 -6.07
C ASP A 56 -6.56 4.81 -4.62
N LEU A 57 -6.01 4.01 -3.70
CA LEU A 57 -5.91 4.34 -2.29
C LEU A 57 -4.52 4.87 -1.99
N PHE A 58 -4.42 5.87 -1.12
CA PHE A 58 -3.13 6.33 -0.63
C PHE A 58 -3.10 6.36 0.89
N GLY A 59 -1.94 6.01 1.44
CA GLY A 59 -1.78 5.87 2.87
C GLY A 59 -0.32 5.86 3.33
N LEU A 60 -0.16 5.66 4.63
CA LEU A 60 1.14 5.52 5.30
C LEU A 60 1.19 4.20 6.06
N VAL A 61 2.38 3.64 6.23
CA VAL A 61 2.57 2.49 7.11
C VAL A 61 2.12 2.87 8.52
N ALA A 62 1.22 2.05 9.05
CA ALA A 62 0.68 2.25 10.36
C ALA A 62 1.70 1.75 11.40
N ASP A 63 2.02 2.60 12.36
CA ASP A 63 2.90 2.22 13.45
C ASP A 63 2.24 1.13 14.30
N SER A 64 2.97 0.05 14.52
CA SER A 64 2.62 -0.98 15.49
C SER A 64 3.11 -0.49 16.85
N ASP A 65 2.25 0.22 17.59
CA ASP A 65 2.48 0.49 19.02
C ASP A 65 2.10 -0.76 19.84
#